data_AF-A0A3Q2VXR8-F1
#
_entry.id   AF-A0A3Q2VXR8-F1
#
_cell.length_a   1.000
_cell.length_b   1.000
_cell.length_c   1.000
_cell.angle_alpha   90.00
_cell.angle_beta   90.00
_cell.angle_gamma   90.00
#
_symmetry.space_group_name_H-M   'P 1'
#
loop_
_entity.id
_entity.type
_entity.pdbx_description
1 polymer ?
#
loop_
_entity_poly.entity_id
_entity_poly.type
_entity_poly.pdbx_seq_one_letter_code
_entity_poly.pdbx_strand_id
1 'polypeptide(L)'
;MSDRRKQLFSYPRTVEELLQQVASLHEPTNTSPTPPSLIIVDRLESFLSGPGGSSQSGFHPGERSCAAHIAALLCDTAAFLTQVLEQRGSSSAPCRIIASFLSEVNAGGDPSGTDPILDVLDRYFQVRCTLDQDSGYEATAAAVQEVWHIYLSGRGITDPSFTEDYNDRPGVAQEWKLFIFPDGLMEFKLV
;
A
#
# COMPACT_ATOMS: atom_id res chain seq x y z
N MET A 1 1.32 22.98 25.62
CA MET A 1 1.91 21.63 25.80
C MET A 1 1.83 20.93 24.47
N SER A 2 2.94 20.80 23.76
CA SER A 2 2.96 20.13 22.44
C SER A 2 2.77 18.63 22.65
N ASP A 3 1.67 18.11 22.14
CA ASP A 3 1.36 16.68 22.17
C ASP A 3 2.44 15.93 21.36
N ARG A 4 3.22 15.08 22.02
CA ARG A 4 4.28 14.32 21.32
C ARG A 4 3.58 13.27 20.47
N ARG A 5 3.72 13.37 19.15
CA ARG A 5 3.35 12.31 18.21
C ARG A 5 4.12 11.05 18.57
N LYS A 6 3.44 10.10 19.23
CA LYS A 6 4.01 8.79 19.56
C LYS A 6 3.96 7.92 18.30
N GLN A 7 5.10 7.50 17.82
CA GLN A 7 5.21 6.47 16.80
C GLN A 7 5.36 5.11 17.50
N LEU A 8 4.54 4.14 17.11
CA LEU A 8 4.63 2.77 17.58
C LEU A 8 5.17 1.92 16.44
N PHE A 9 6.26 1.21 16.70
CA PHE A 9 6.83 0.23 15.78
C PHE A 9 6.50 -1.16 16.31
N SER A 10 6.01 -2.02 15.43
CA SER A 10 5.75 -3.42 15.72
C SER A 10 6.33 -4.30 14.61
N TYR A 11 6.82 -5.47 14.99
CA TYR A 11 7.51 -6.40 14.10
C TYR A 11 6.93 -7.81 14.28
N PRO A 12 5.66 -8.03 13.89
CA PRO A 12 5.07 -9.37 13.94
C PRO A 12 5.86 -10.30 13.02
N ARG A 13 6.11 -11.53 13.48
CA ARG A 13 6.83 -12.57 12.74
C ARG A 13 5.91 -13.53 12.01
N THR A 14 4.63 -13.54 12.39
CA THR A 14 3.61 -14.41 11.79
C THR A 14 2.35 -13.63 11.49
N VAL A 15 1.49 -14.23 10.67
CA VAL A 15 0.16 -13.70 10.35
C VAL A 15 -0.67 -13.53 11.61
N GLU A 16 -0.65 -14.53 12.49
CA GLU A 16 -1.41 -14.54 13.73
C GLU A 16 -0.97 -13.40 14.66
N GLU A 17 0.34 -13.16 14.77
CA GLU A 17 0.88 -12.03 15.52
C GLU A 17 0.44 -10.69 14.93
N LEU A 18 0.47 -10.55 13.60
CA LEU A 18 -0.01 -9.34 12.92
C LEU A 18 -1.51 -9.12 13.19
N LEU A 19 -2.34 -10.15 13.00
CA LEU A 19 -3.78 -10.08 13.22
C LEU A 19 -4.10 -9.73 14.68
N GLN A 20 -3.40 -10.34 15.64
CA GLN A 20 -3.59 -10.07 17.06
C GLN A 20 -3.23 -8.61 17.42
N GLN A 21 -2.17 -8.07 16.83
CA GLN A 21 -1.76 -6.68 17.04
C GLN A 21 -2.70 -5.67 16.40
N VAL A 22 -3.20 -5.95 15.19
CA VAL A 22 -4.19 -5.10 14.54
C VAL A 22 -5.53 -5.16 15.28
N ALA A 23 -5.93 -6.34 15.75
CA ALA A 23 -7.14 -6.52 16.53
C ALA A 23 -7.07 -5.79 17.88
N SER A 24 -5.93 -5.81 18.57
CA SER A 24 -5.78 -5.13 19.87
C SER A 24 -5.89 -3.61 19.80
N LEU A 25 -5.78 -3.01 18.61
CA LEU A 25 -6.08 -1.58 18.41
C LEU A 25 -7.56 -1.22 18.66
N HIS A 26 -8.46 -2.22 18.67
CA HIS A 26 -9.86 -2.03 19.05
C HIS A 26 -10.06 -1.98 20.57
N GLU A 27 -9.08 -2.44 21.34
CA GLU A 27 -9.21 -2.50 22.79
C GLU A 27 -9.04 -1.10 23.39
N PRO A 28 -9.99 -0.66 24.25
CA PRO A 28 -9.87 0.63 24.92
C PRO A 28 -8.67 0.63 25.86
N THR A 29 -7.67 1.46 25.58
CA THR A 29 -6.51 1.58 26.46
C THR A 29 -6.90 2.35 27.72
N ASN A 30 -6.93 1.68 28.88
CA ASN A 30 -7.28 2.27 30.19
C ASN A 30 -6.34 3.43 30.63
N THR A 31 -5.22 3.60 29.96
CA THR A 31 -4.34 4.76 30.05
C THR A 31 -4.30 5.36 28.65
N SER A 32 -4.65 6.64 28.46
CA SER A 32 -4.91 7.19 27.12
C SER A 32 -3.62 7.55 26.35
N PRO A 33 -3.15 6.75 25.35
CA PRO A 33 -2.57 7.31 24.16
C PRO A 33 -3.69 7.74 23.20
N THR A 34 -3.42 8.78 22.41
CA THR A 34 -4.26 9.12 21.27
C THR A 34 -4.28 7.94 20.28
N PRO A 35 -5.45 7.54 19.77
CA PRO A 35 -5.54 6.47 18.77
C PRO A 35 -4.71 6.84 17.52
N PRO A 36 -4.12 5.85 16.82
CA PRO A 36 -3.33 6.14 15.63
C PRO A 36 -4.23 6.70 14.52
N SER A 37 -3.72 7.71 13.81
CA SER A 37 -4.35 8.27 12.60
C SER A 37 -3.75 7.71 11.30
N LEU A 38 -2.70 6.89 11.40
CA LEU A 38 -2.05 6.24 10.27
C LEU A 38 -1.51 4.87 10.72
N ILE A 39 -1.83 3.83 9.95
CA ILE A 39 -1.27 2.49 10.06
C ILE A 39 -0.45 2.23 8.80
N ILE A 40 0.81 1.80 8.99
CA ILE A 40 1.68 1.39 7.90
C ILE A 40 2.00 -0.09 8.08
N VAL A 41 1.70 -0.88 7.06
CA VAL A 41 2.08 -2.30 6.98
C VAL A 41 3.12 -2.44 5.89
N ASP A 42 4.36 -2.70 6.30
CA ASP A 42 5.46 -2.95 5.38
C ASP A 42 5.46 -4.43 4.95
N ARG A 43 5.80 -4.68 3.68
CA ARG A 43 5.93 -6.00 3.04
C ARG A 43 4.78 -6.96 3.34
N LEU A 44 3.55 -6.58 2.99
CA LEU A 44 2.37 -7.40 3.24
C LEU A 44 2.49 -8.82 2.64
N GLU A 45 3.17 -8.95 1.50
CA GLU A 45 3.43 -10.24 0.83
C GLU A 45 4.12 -11.26 1.75
N SER A 46 4.94 -10.79 2.70
CA SER A 46 5.67 -11.65 3.63
C SER A 46 4.77 -12.39 4.62
N PHE A 47 3.54 -11.91 4.81
CA PHE A 47 2.50 -12.55 5.64
C PHE A 47 1.56 -13.44 4.81
N LEU A 48 1.66 -13.43 3.48
CA LEU A 48 0.76 -14.19 2.62
C LEU A 48 1.36 -15.52 2.19
N SER A 49 2.68 -15.58 2.06
CA SER A 49 3.42 -16.81 1.74
C SER A 49 3.54 -17.71 2.97
N GLY A 50 3.04 -18.94 2.89
CA GLY A 50 3.22 -19.93 3.94
C GLY A 50 4.71 -20.30 4.15
N PRO A 51 5.07 -20.91 5.29
CA PRO A 51 6.46 -21.28 5.62
C PRO A 51 7.12 -22.32 4.68
N GLY A 52 6.47 -22.74 3.60
CA GLY A 52 7.02 -23.56 2.53
C GLY A 52 7.01 -22.76 1.23
N GLY A 53 8.13 -22.12 0.92
CA GLY A 53 8.27 -21.22 -0.22
C GLY A 53 7.81 -21.82 -1.55
N SER A 54 7.22 -20.94 -2.37
CA SER A 54 7.11 -20.99 -3.84
C SER A 54 7.35 -22.36 -4.47
N SER A 55 6.37 -23.27 -4.32
CA SER A 55 6.27 -24.42 -5.21
C SER A 55 5.54 -23.96 -6.48
N GLN A 56 6.17 -24.16 -7.62
CA GLN A 56 5.68 -23.81 -8.96
C GLN A 56 4.31 -24.43 -9.25
N SER A 57 3.22 -23.82 -8.79
CA SER A 57 1.84 -24.16 -9.15
C SER A 57 0.89 -23.19 -8.43
N GLY A 58 0.62 -22.03 -9.05
CA GLY A 58 -0.55 -21.17 -8.83
C GLY A 58 -0.98 -20.87 -7.40
N PHE A 59 -0.95 -19.58 -7.02
CA PHE A 59 -1.48 -19.03 -5.77
C PHE A 59 -2.59 -19.88 -5.12
N HIS A 60 -2.30 -20.44 -3.94
CA HIS A 60 -3.22 -21.33 -3.26
C HIS A 60 -4.45 -20.54 -2.74
N PRO A 61 -5.67 -21.13 -2.73
CA PRO A 61 -6.86 -20.48 -2.17
C PRO A 61 -6.67 -19.95 -0.73
N GLY A 62 -5.76 -20.56 0.04
CA GLY A 62 -5.40 -20.11 1.39
C GLY A 62 -4.74 -18.73 1.42
N GLU A 63 -3.88 -18.40 0.46
CA GLU A 63 -3.17 -17.11 0.40
C GLU A 63 -4.14 -15.97 0.07
N ARG A 64 -5.06 -16.21 -0.89
CA ARG A 64 -6.14 -15.27 -1.23
C ARG A 64 -7.06 -15.02 -0.04
N SER A 65 -7.40 -16.07 0.70
CA SER A 65 -8.19 -15.97 1.92
C SER A 65 -7.45 -15.18 2.99
N CYS A 66 -6.14 -15.41 3.16
CA CYS A 66 -5.29 -14.67 4.09
C CYS A 66 -5.23 -13.18 3.72
N ALA A 67 -4.99 -12.85 2.45
CA ALA A 67 -4.96 -11.48 1.95
C ALA A 67 -6.29 -10.75 2.19
N ALA A 68 -7.41 -11.40 1.87
CA ALA A 68 -8.74 -10.86 2.13
C ALA A 68 -8.97 -10.63 3.64
N HIS A 69 -8.53 -11.57 4.49
CA HIS A 69 -8.71 -11.48 5.93
C HIS A 69 -7.90 -10.33 6.54
N ILE A 70 -6.60 -10.23 6.20
CA ILE A 70 -5.73 -9.15 6.68
C ILE A 70 -6.25 -7.80 6.19
N ALA A 71 -6.58 -7.68 4.89
CA ALA A 71 -7.08 -6.43 4.31
C ALA A 71 -8.41 -6.01 4.93
N ALA A 72 -9.34 -6.94 5.11
CA ALA A 72 -10.62 -6.68 5.77
C ALA A 72 -10.42 -6.16 7.20
N LEU A 73 -9.59 -6.85 8.00
CA LEU A 73 -9.32 -6.45 9.38
C LEU A 73 -8.67 -5.07 9.45
N LEU A 74 -7.68 -4.78 8.59
CA LEU A 74 -7.05 -3.47 8.49
C LEU A 74 -8.09 -2.37 8.20
N CYS A 75 -8.93 -2.57 7.17
CA CYS A 75 -9.98 -1.62 6.81
C CYS A 75 -10.98 -1.39 7.96
N ASP A 76 -11.41 -2.46 8.63
CA ASP A 76 -12.32 -2.37 9.79
C ASP A 76 -11.66 -1.60 10.95
N THR A 77 -10.39 -1.90 11.26
CA THR A 77 -9.63 -1.16 12.28
C THR A 77 -9.52 0.31 11.95
N ALA A 78 -9.23 0.70 10.71
CA ALA A 78 -9.16 2.11 10.34
C ALA A 78 -10.53 2.81 10.40
N ALA A 79 -11.60 2.12 10.03
CA ALA A 79 -12.96 2.64 10.16
C ALA A 79 -13.32 2.86 11.64
N PHE A 80 -13.03 1.89 12.51
CA PHE A 80 -13.20 2.01 13.96
C PHE A 80 -12.38 3.19 14.52
N LEU A 81 -11.09 3.27 14.21
CA LEU A 81 -10.21 4.33 14.70
C LEU A 81 -10.64 5.71 14.20
N THR A 82 -11.17 5.80 12.98
CA THR A 82 -11.76 7.03 12.45
C THR A 82 -12.92 7.49 13.32
N GLN A 83 -13.84 6.60 13.68
CA GLN A 83 -14.96 6.93 14.58
C GLN A 83 -14.46 7.39 15.97
N VAL A 84 -13.45 6.71 16.52
CA VAL A 84 -12.86 7.09 17.82
C VAL A 84 -12.19 8.47 17.74
N LEU A 85 -11.47 8.75 16.65
CA LEU A 85 -10.83 10.05 16.40
C LEU A 85 -11.86 11.18 16.26
N GLU A 86 -12.95 10.95 15.53
CA GLU A 86 -14.04 11.90 15.34
C GLU A 86 -14.75 12.23 16.65
N GLN A 87 -15.00 11.22 17.50
CA GLN A 87 -15.60 11.41 18.83
C GLN A 87 -14.72 12.24 19.76
N ARG A 88 -13.40 12.22 19.56
CA ARG A 88 -12.43 12.93 20.41
C ARG A 88 -12.25 14.41 20.00
N GLY A 89 -12.69 14.82 18.82
CA GLY A 89 -12.66 16.23 18.42
C GLY A 89 -13.00 16.47 16.94
N SER A 90 -13.67 17.60 16.68
CA SER A 90 -14.28 17.97 15.40
C SER A 90 -13.32 18.26 14.23
N SER A 91 -12.01 17.98 14.37
CA SER A 91 -11.00 18.29 13.33
C SER A 91 -9.97 17.17 13.10
N SER A 92 -10.20 15.95 13.60
CA SER A 92 -9.27 14.87 13.30
C SER A 92 -9.48 14.37 11.87
N ALA A 93 -8.39 14.28 11.12
CA ALA A 93 -8.39 13.52 9.87
C ALA A 93 -8.76 12.04 10.16
N PRO A 94 -9.38 11.35 9.19
CA PRO A 94 -9.67 9.92 9.35
C PRO A 94 -8.38 9.11 9.48
N CYS A 95 -8.48 7.94 10.14
CA CYS A 95 -7.37 7.00 10.17
C CYS A 95 -7.12 6.45 8.76
N ARG A 96 -5.86 6.47 8.33
CA ARG A 96 -5.45 5.98 7.01
C ARG A 96 -4.61 4.71 7.12
N ILE A 97 -4.60 3.93 6.05
CA ILE A 97 -3.77 2.73 5.94
C ILE A 97 -2.91 2.83 4.70
N ILE A 98 -1.63 2.49 4.85
CA ILE A 98 -0.72 2.26 3.74
C ILE A 98 -0.17 0.85 3.92
N ALA A 99 -0.36 0.01 2.90
CA ALA A 99 0.23 -1.32 2.85
C ALA A 99 1.14 -1.39 1.62
N SER A 100 2.40 -1.73 1.81
CA SER A 100 3.30 -2.03 0.69
C SER A 100 3.19 -3.50 0.33
N PHE A 101 3.21 -3.80 -0.97
CA PHE A 101 3.18 -5.15 -1.49
C PHE A 101 4.15 -5.26 -2.66
N LEU A 102 5.04 -6.25 -2.61
CA LEU A 102 5.95 -6.56 -3.71
C LEU A 102 5.40 -7.76 -4.50
N SER A 103 5.01 -7.54 -5.77
CA SER A 103 4.54 -8.62 -6.65
C SER A 103 5.71 -9.37 -7.28
N GLU A 104 5.69 -10.71 -7.21
CA GLU A 104 6.70 -11.58 -7.82
C GLU A 104 6.54 -11.77 -9.34
N VAL A 105 5.45 -11.27 -9.94
CA VAL A 105 5.12 -11.47 -11.37
C VAL A 105 6.19 -10.88 -12.32
N ASN A 106 7.04 -9.97 -11.84
CA ASN A 106 8.08 -9.33 -12.65
C ASN A 106 9.36 -10.17 -12.87
N ALA A 107 9.43 -11.41 -12.37
CA ALA A 107 10.63 -12.27 -12.48
C ALA A 107 10.67 -13.19 -13.72
N GLY A 108 9.84 -12.95 -14.75
CA GLY A 108 9.93 -13.65 -16.05
C GLY A 108 8.68 -14.40 -16.51
N GLY A 109 7.49 -14.04 -16.01
CA GLY A 109 6.20 -14.60 -16.43
C GLY A 109 5.44 -13.74 -17.45
N ASP A 110 4.41 -14.33 -18.07
CA ASP A 110 3.56 -13.71 -19.08
C ASP A 110 2.95 -12.38 -18.58
N PRO A 111 3.21 -11.22 -19.24
CA PRO A 111 2.77 -9.89 -18.79
C PRO A 111 1.25 -9.69 -18.78
N SER A 112 0.48 -10.68 -19.24
CA SER A 112 -0.99 -10.68 -19.21
C SER A 112 -1.58 -11.26 -17.90
N GLY A 113 -0.78 -11.88 -17.04
CA GLY A 113 -1.27 -12.49 -15.80
C GLY A 113 -1.42 -11.47 -14.68
N THR A 114 -2.64 -11.07 -14.35
CA THR A 114 -2.90 -10.28 -13.14
C THR A 114 -2.58 -11.11 -11.91
N ASP A 115 -1.80 -10.54 -10.97
CA ASP A 115 -1.53 -11.18 -9.68
C ASP A 115 -2.87 -11.33 -8.92
N PRO A 116 -3.32 -12.57 -8.66
CA PRO A 116 -4.63 -12.79 -8.05
C PRO A 116 -4.69 -12.35 -6.58
N ILE A 117 -3.53 -12.13 -5.93
CA ILE A 117 -3.48 -11.50 -4.61
C ILE A 117 -3.73 -10.00 -4.74
N LEU A 118 -3.12 -9.34 -5.73
CA LEU A 118 -3.43 -7.94 -6.03
C LEU A 118 -4.90 -7.74 -6.35
N ASP A 119 -5.53 -8.63 -7.13
CA ASP A 119 -6.98 -8.58 -7.39
C ASP A 119 -7.81 -8.65 -6.10
N VAL A 120 -7.35 -9.40 -5.10
CA VAL A 120 -8.01 -9.44 -3.79
C VAL A 120 -7.82 -8.12 -3.06
N LEU A 121 -6.59 -7.61 -3.00
CA LEU A 121 -6.24 -6.38 -2.28
C LEU A 121 -6.94 -5.15 -2.90
N ASP A 122 -7.04 -5.07 -4.22
CA ASP A 122 -7.70 -3.98 -4.97
C ASP A 122 -9.21 -3.87 -4.68
N ARG A 123 -9.83 -4.90 -4.07
CA ARG A 123 -11.22 -4.83 -3.59
C ARG A 123 -11.36 -4.11 -2.24
N TYR A 124 -10.28 -4.07 -1.45
CA TYR A 124 -10.26 -3.47 -0.11
C TYR A 124 -9.58 -2.09 -0.12
N PHE A 125 -8.44 -1.98 -0.82
CA PHE A 125 -7.70 -0.74 -0.94
C PHE A 125 -8.18 0.03 -2.18
N GLN A 126 -8.74 1.22 -1.95
CA GLN A 126 -9.37 2.01 -3.01
C GLN A 126 -8.36 2.65 -3.98
N VAL A 127 -7.12 2.86 -3.52
CA VAL A 127 -6.05 3.51 -4.26
C VAL A 127 -4.82 2.61 -4.20
N ARG A 128 -4.24 2.34 -5.36
CA ARG A 128 -3.00 1.60 -5.52
C ARG A 128 -1.95 2.53 -6.13
N CYS A 129 -0.84 2.68 -5.42
CA CYS A 129 0.37 3.33 -5.92
C CYS A 129 1.33 2.23 -6.35
N THR A 130 1.69 2.21 -7.63
CA THR A 130 2.64 1.24 -8.16
C THR A 130 3.92 1.95 -8.55
N LEU A 131 5.03 1.32 -8.19
CA LEU A 131 6.39 1.77 -8.47
C LEU A 131 7.03 0.75 -9.40
N ASP A 132 7.42 1.19 -10.59
CA ASP A 132 8.12 0.37 -11.58
C ASP A 132 9.47 1.00 -11.89
N GLN A 133 10.54 0.21 -11.89
CA GLN A 133 11.89 0.74 -12.15
C GLN A 133 12.13 0.77 -13.65
N ASP A 134 12.43 1.96 -14.19
CA ASP A 134 12.85 2.07 -15.58
C ASP A 134 14.28 1.53 -15.71
N SER A 135 14.39 0.33 -16.27
CA SER A 135 15.68 -0.29 -16.63
C SER A 135 16.15 0.10 -18.04
N GLY A 136 15.44 1.01 -18.70
CA GLY A 136 15.70 1.47 -20.06
C GLY A 136 16.90 2.40 -20.22
N TYR A 137 17.27 2.64 -21.48
CA TYR A 137 18.42 3.45 -21.90
C TYR A 137 18.36 4.93 -21.44
N GLU A 138 17.19 5.44 -21.05
CA GLU A 138 17.01 6.80 -20.50
C GLU A 138 17.77 6.98 -19.16
N ALA A 139 17.84 5.94 -18.32
CA ALA A 139 18.61 5.98 -17.07
C ALA A 139 20.10 6.25 -17.33
N THR A 140 20.65 5.78 -18.45
CA THR A 140 22.08 5.90 -18.78
C THR A 140 22.45 7.24 -19.40
N ALA A 141 21.49 7.96 -20.02
CA ALA A 141 21.76 9.18 -20.77
C ALA A 141 21.81 10.46 -19.91
N ALA A 142 21.30 10.42 -18.68
CA ALA A 142 21.07 11.62 -17.85
C ALA A 142 21.97 11.75 -16.60
N ALA A 143 22.98 10.90 -16.42
CA ALA A 143 23.74 10.78 -15.16
C ALA A 143 22.84 10.50 -13.92
N VAL A 144 21.65 9.95 -14.16
CA VAL A 144 20.68 9.55 -13.14
C VAL A 144 21.03 8.12 -12.70
N GLN A 145 20.98 7.86 -11.40
CA GLN A 145 21.27 6.54 -10.86
C GLN A 145 20.09 5.58 -11.04
N GLU A 146 18.88 6.08 -10.76
CA GLU A 146 17.64 5.30 -10.89
C GLU A 146 16.49 6.18 -11.39
N VAL A 147 15.67 5.63 -12.26
CA VAL A 147 14.41 6.26 -12.70
C VAL A 147 13.28 5.31 -12.33
N TRP A 148 12.24 5.84 -11.67
CA TRP A 148 11.07 5.08 -11.24
C TRP A 148 9.81 5.69 -11.84
N HIS A 149 8.98 4.87 -12.47
CA HIS A 149 7.61 5.22 -12.83
C HIS A 149 6.71 5.01 -11.63
N ILE A 150 5.97 6.05 -11.28
CA ILE A 150 4.99 6.05 -10.19
C ILE A 150 3.63 6.28 -10.82
N TYR A 151 2.71 5.36 -10.63
CA TYR A 151 1.36 5.52 -11.14
C TYR A 151 0.31 5.21 -10.07
N LEU A 152 -0.74 6.03 -10.07
CA LEU A 152 -1.91 5.84 -9.23
C LEU A 152 -3.04 5.21 -10.04
N SER A 153 -3.60 4.15 -9.49
CA SER A 153 -4.74 3.42 -10.05
C SER A 153 -5.74 3.07 -8.93
N GLY A 154 -6.95 2.69 -9.31
CA GLY A 154 -7.96 2.21 -8.36
C GLY A 154 -9.27 3.00 -8.39
N ARG A 155 -10.29 2.44 -7.74
CA ARG A 155 -11.67 2.96 -7.77
C ARG A 155 -11.87 4.25 -6.96
N GLY A 156 -10.96 4.55 -6.04
CA GLY A 156 -11.00 5.75 -5.21
C GLY A 156 -10.52 7.01 -5.93
N ILE A 157 -10.02 6.90 -7.15
CA ILE A 157 -9.56 8.04 -7.94
C ILE A 157 -10.73 8.53 -8.81
N THR A 158 -11.62 9.30 -8.19
CA THR A 158 -12.71 10.00 -8.88
C THR A 158 -12.48 11.50 -8.74
N ASP A 159 -11.70 12.09 -9.64
CA ASP A 159 -11.61 13.53 -9.76
C ASP A 159 -12.21 13.96 -11.11
N PRO A 160 -13.31 14.74 -11.14
CA PRO A 160 -13.99 15.19 -12.35
C PRO A 160 -13.25 16.30 -13.11
N SER A 161 -12.08 16.76 -12.63
CA SER A 161 -11.27 17.77 -13.33
C SER A 161 -10.48 17.23 -14.54
N PHE A 162 -10.58 15.93 -14.82
CA PHE A 162 -9.74 15.24 -15.82
C PHE A 162 -10.50 14.62 -16.99
N THR A 163 -11.76 15.02 -17.23
CA THR A 163 -12.49 14.64 -18.44
C THR A 163 -12.41 15.73 -19.50
N GLU A 164 -11.22 16.05 -20.00
CA GLU A 164 -11.10 16.48 -21.40
C GLU A 164 -9.85 15.84 -22.01
N ASP A 165 -10.15 15.01 -23.01
CA ASP A 165 -9.27 14.42 -24.01
C ASP A 165 -8.23 13.34 -23.61
N TYR A 166 -8.46 12.17 -24.22
CA TYR A 166 -7.50 11.40 -25.03
C TYR A 166 -7.23 9.94 -24.59
N ASN A 167 -7.87 9.04 -25.35
CA ASN A 167 -7.48 7.69 -25.80
C ASN A 167 -6.87 6.65 -24.84
N ASP A 168 -7.63 5.55 -24.70
CA ASP A 168 -7.18 4.15 -24.80
C ASP A 168 -6.09 3.62 -23.84
N ARG A 169 -5.96 4.18 -22.64
CA ARG A 169 -5.37 3.44 -21.50
C ARG A 169 -6.39 3.31 -20.35
N PRO A 170 -6.91 2.10 -20.08
CA PRO A 170 -7.85 1.92 -18.99
C PRO A 170 -7.12 2.05 -17.64
N GLY A 171 -7.40 3.13 -16.90
CA GLY A 171 -7.31 3.13 -15.43
C GLY A 171 -6.06 3.70 -14.75
N VAL A 172 -5.17 4.41 -15.45
CA VAL A 172 -4.11 5.20 -14.81
C VAL A 172 -4.58 6.64 -14.68
N ALA A 173 -4.74 7.12 -13.45
CA ALA A 173 -5.25 8.48 -13.22
C ALA A 173 -4.15 9.54 -13.26
N GLN A 174 -2.92 9.18 -12.88
CA GLN A 174 -1.77 10.09 -12.89
C GLN A 174 -0.45 9.31 -12.86
N GLU A 175 0.52 9.74 -13.67
CA GLU A 175 1.86 9.15 -13.79
C GLU A 175 2.93 10.19 -13.46
N TRP A 176 3.93 9.79 -12.67
CA TRP A 176 5.13 10.58 -12.39
C TRP A 176 6.38 9.76 -12.67
N LYS A 177 7.43 10.45 -13.12
CA LYS A 177 8.80 9.92 -13.08
C LYS A 177 9.53 10.47 -11.87
N LEU A 178 10.08 9.58 -11.06
CA LEU A 178 11.00 9.89 -9.96
C LEU A 178 12.42 9.61 -10.43
N PHE A 179 13.26 10.65 -10.43
CA PHE A 179 14.68 10.58 -10.73
C PHE A 179 15.46 10.59 -9.43
N ILE A 180 16.34 9.59 -9.24
CA ILE A 180 17.27 9.52 -8.11
C ILE A 180 18.69 9.71 -8.66
N PHE A 181 19.35 10.76 -8.21
CA PHE A 181 20.71 11.11 -8.63
C PHE A 181 21.76 10.51 -7.68
N PRO A 182 23.03 10.34 -8.12
CA PRO A 182 24.08 9.73 -7.31
C PRO A 182 24.41 10.44 -5.99
N ASP A 183 24.05 11.71 -5.86
CA ASP A 183 24.19 12.52 -4.64
C ASP A 183 23.02 12.32 -3.66
N GLY A 184 22.06 11.47 -4.00
CA GLY A 184 20.84 11.21 -3.23
C GLY A 184 19.72 12.23 -3.48
N LEU A 185 19.89 13.17 -4.41
CA LEU A 185 18.83 14.10 -4.79
C LEU A 185 17.70 13.33 -5.48
N MET A 186 16.45 13.68 -5.14
CA MET A 186 15.25 13.07 -5.69
C MET A 186 14.40 14.15 -6.37
N GLU A 187 14.07 13.95 -7.65
CA GLU A 187 13.23 14.88 -8.43
C GLU A 187 11.99 14.16 -8.96
N PHE A 188 10.80 14.71 -8.71
CA PHE A 188 9.55 14.20 -9.26
C PHE A 188 9.13 15.05 -10.46
N LYS A 189 8.84 14.41 -11.59
CA LYS A 189 8.26 15.06 -12.78
C LYS A 189 6.93 14.42 -13.10
N LEU A 190 5.90 15.25 -13.25
CA LEU A 190 4.62 14.81 -13.79
C LEU A 190 4.82 14.50 -15.29
N VAL A 191 4.29 13.36 -15.74
CA VAL A 191 4.30 12.94 -17.15
C VAL A 191 3.06 13.46 -17.86
#